data_AF-A0A7G8WJP4-F1
#
_entry.id   AF-A0A7G8WJP4-F1
#
_cell.length_a   1.000
_cell.length_b   1.000
_cell.length_c   1.000
_cell.angle_alpha   90.00
_cell.angle_beta   90.00
_cell.angle_gamma   90.00
#
_symmetry.space_group_name_H-M   'P 1'
#
loop_
_entity.id
_entity.type
_entity.pdbx_description
1 polymer ?
#
loop_
_entity_poly.entity_id
_entity_poly.type
_entity_poly.pdbx_seq_one_letter_code
_entity_poly.pdbx_strand_id
1 'polypeptide(L)'
;MGIRDALRSIRGGEKKAATDDSTEAEAPEPTWFQPRHDGSYEVSALGPGPTELRLRFLPGGTVFESSGADATPGSEQQNPCRGEYTGAGRFNVQRRFERIVSYAVLEMEAGDTEGESGFLARRIDGADRSTAELHFIFRPDHG
;
A
#
# COMPACT_ATOMS: atom_id res chain seq x y z
N MET A 1 10.64 -44.42 -23.15
CA MET A 1 9.39 -45.02 -23.64
C MET A 1 8.62 -45.50 -22.42
N GLY A 2 7.36 -45.18 -22.16
CA GLY A 2 6.37 -44.39 -22.86
C GLY A 2 5.22 -44.05 -21.91
N ILE A 3 4.78 -42.80 -22.00
CA ILE A 3 3.55 -42.20 -21.49
C ILE A 3 2.35 -42.72 -22.30
N ARG A 4 1.92 -43.98 -22.10
CA ARG A 4 0.71 -44.54 -22.74
C ARG A 4 0.06 -45.63 -21.90
N ASP A 5 -0.41 -45.29 -20.72
CA ASP A 5 -1.54 -46.02 -20.14
C ASP A 5 -2.54 -45.01 -19.58
N ALA A 6 -3.28 -44.44 -20.53
CA ALA A 6 -4.50 -43.71 -20.27
C ALA A 6 -5.67 -44.71 -20.42
N LEU A 7 -6.73 -44.46 -19.65
CA LEU A 7 -8.12 -44.89 -19.94
C LEU A 7 -8.52 -46.33 -19.55
N ARG A 8 -8.64 -46.59 -18.25
CA ARG A 8 -9.66 -47.55 -17.77
C ARG A 8 -10.11 -47.37 -16.32
N SER A 9 -10.76 -46.25 -15.98
CA SER A 9 -11.77 -46.27 -14.92
C SER A 9 -12.67 -45.02 -14.95
N ILE A 10 -13.57 -44.97 -15.95
CA ILE A 10 -14.81 -44.21 -15.86
C ILE A 10 -15.92 -45.27 -15.83
N ARG A 11 -16.33 -45.70 -14.63
CA ARG A 11 -17.71 -46.16 -14.34
C ARG A 11 -17.85 -46.57 -12.88
N GLY A 12 -18.57 -45.76 -12.11
CA GLY A 12 -18.96 -46.11 -10.74
C GLY A 12 -19.25 -44.85 -9.94
N GLY A 13 -20.42 -44.26 -10.19
CA GLY A 13 -20.84 -43.05 -9.50
C GLY A 13 -21.14 -43.32 -8.03
N GLU A 14 -20.60 -42.47 -7.17
CA GLU A 14 -21.22 -42.13 -5.89
C GLU A 14 -21.23 -40.61 -5.76
N LYS A 15 -22.44 -40.07 -5.73
CA LYS A 15 -22.72 -38.68 -5.36
C LYS A 15 -22.24 -38.46 -3.93
N LYS A 16 -21.09 -37.79 -3.77
CA LYS A 16 -20.82 -37.01 -2.55
C LYS A 16 -20.76 -35.54 -2.94
N ALA A 17 -21.52 -34.79 -2.17
CA ALA A 17 -21.80 -33.37 -2.24
C ALA A 17 -20.65 -32.57 -2.85
N ALA A 18 -21.02 -31.71 -3.80
CA ALA A 18 -20.23 -30.55 -4.16
C ALA A 18 -19.91 -29.78 -2.87
N THR A 19 -18.69 -29.92 -2.38
CA THR A 19 -18.06 -28.84 -1.62
C THR A 19 -17.70 -27.82 -2.67
N ASP A 20 -18.65 -26.92 -2.90
CA ASP A 20 -18.44 -25.63 -3.52
C ASP A 20 -17.49 -24.85 -2.62
N ASP A 21 -16.19 -25.16 -2.72
CA ASP A 21 -15.11 -24.35 -2.17
C ASP A 21 -14.90 -23.19 -3.14
N SER A 22 -15.96 -22.39 -3.28
CA SER A 22 -15.85 -21.01 -3.69
C SER A 22 -15.11 -20.31 -2.56
N THR A 23 -13.77 -20.34 -2.61
CA THR A 23 -12.98 -19.29 -1.99
C THR A 23 -13.30 -18.00 -2.75
N GLU A 24 -14.49 -17.44 -2.45
CA GLU A 24 -14.72 -16.01 -2.54
C GLU A 24 -13.58 -15.43 -1.71
N ALA A 25 -12.57 -14.89 -2.39
CA ALA A 25 -11.51 -14.17 -1.74
C ALA A 25 -12.20 -13.00 -1.05
N GLU A 26 -12.53 -13.20 0.23
CA GLU A 26 -13.15 -12.22 1.10
C GLU A 26 -12.40 -10.90 0.88
N ALA A 27 -13.12 -9.91 0.37
CA ALA A 27 -12.51 -8.62 0.07
C ALA A 27 -11.81 -8.16 1.36
N PRO A 28 -10.51 -7.81 1.30
CA PRO A 28 -9.75 -7.53 2.50
C PRO A 28 -10.49 -6.48 3.32
N GLU A 29 -10.66 -6.76 4.61
CA GLU A 29 -11.41 -5.88 5.51
C GLU A 29 -10.87 -4.46 5.37
N PRO A 30 -11.76 -3.46 5.25
CA PRO A 30 -11.34 -2.07 5.16
C PRO A 30 -10.50 -1.74 6.39
N THR A 31 -9.28 -1.24 6.18
CA THR A 31 -8.51 -0.67 7.28
C THR A 31 -9.32 0.48 7.91
N TRP A 32 -9.15 0.65 9.22
CA TRP A 32 -9.66 1.79 9.97
C TRP A 32 -9.22 3.14 9.35
N PHE A 33 -8.11 3.16 8.62
CA PHE A 33 -7.58 4.37 7.99
C PHE A 33 -8.25 4.71 6.67
N GLN A 34 -8.98 5.82 6.66
CA GLN A 34 -9.51 6.45 5.46
C GLN A 34 -8.71 7.72 5.15
N PRO A 35 -7.89 7.75 4.09
CA PRO A 35 -7.04 8.89 3.81
C PRO A 35 -7.87 10.11 3.43
N ARG A 36 -7.48 11.27 3.97
CA ARG A 36 -8.00 12.57 3.57
C ARG A 36 -7.41 13.00 2.22
N HIS A 37 -8.18 13.79 1.48
CA HIS A 37 -7.82 14.27 0.13
C HIS A 37 -7.59 15.78 0.04
N ASP A 38 -7.88 16.51 1.14
CA ASP A 38 -7.80 17.96 1.27
C ASP A 38 -6.45 18.43 1.85
N GLY A 39 -5.39 17.66 1.63
CA GLY A 39 -4.07 17.96 2.17
C GLY A 39 -3.04 16.89 1.85
N SER A 40 -1.99 16.86 2.66
CA SER A 40 -0.89 15.90 2.53
C SER A 40 -0.48 15.33 3.89
N TYR A 41 0.18 14.18 3.86
CA TYR A 41 0.70 13.50 5.04
C TYR A 41 2.21 13.61 5.03
N GLU A 42 2.79 14.19 6.07
CA GLU A 42 4.23 14.44 6.17
C GLU A 42 4.83 13.57 7.28
N VAL A 43 6.03 13.04 7.05
CA VAL A 43 6.74 12.29 8.08
C VAL A 43 7.06 13.20 9.27
N SER A 44 6.56 12.85 10.45
CA SER A 44 6.94 13.46 11.71
C SER A 44 8.41 13.17 11.98
N ALA A 45 9.20 14.18 12.33
CA ALA A 45 10.64 14.09 12.58
C ALA A 45 11.04 13.21 13.79
N LEU A 46 10.10 12.43 14.34
CA LEU A 46 10.26 11.63 15.55
C LEU A 46 10.94 10.26 15.32
N GLY A 47 11.33 9.92 14.09
CA GLY A 47 11.92 8.61 13.79
C GLY A 47 13.10 8.64 12.80
N PRO A 48 13.90 7.55 12.72
CA PRO A 48 14.96 7.38 11.73
C PRO A 48 14.33 7.09 10.36
N GLY A 49 13.89 8.15 9.68
CA GLY A 49 13.32 8.10 8.35
C GLY A 49 13.68 9.34 7.53
N PRO A 50 13.40 9.36 6.23
CA PRO A 50 13.58 10.55 5.42
C PRO A 50 12.68 11.67 5.96
N THR A 51 13.30 12.72 6.51
CA THR A 51 12.62 13.87 7.16
C THR A 51 11.79 14.73 6.20
N GLU A 52 11.85 14.46 4.90
CA GLU A 52 11.22 15.27 3.85
C GLU A 52 10.29 14.43 2.97
N LEU A 53 9.75 13.32 3.47
CA LEU A 53 8.80 12.50 2.72
C LEU A 53 7.36 12.96 2.98
N ARG A 54 6.62 13.16 1.89
CA ARG A 54 5.22 13.59 1.87
C ARG A 54 4.40 12.68 0.97
N LEU A 55 3.21 12.31 1.44
CA LEU A 55 2.22 11.54 0.71
C LEU A 55 0.99 12.39 0.43
N ARG A 56 0.45 12.32 -0.78
CA ARG A 56 -0.83 12.95 -1.15
C ARG A 56 -1.77 11.91 -1.72
N PHE A 57 -2.92 11.75 -1.09
CA PHE A 57 -3.99 10.86 -1.54
C PHE A 57 -5.02 11.67 -2.31
N LEU A 58 -5.42 11.21 -3.48
CA LEU A 58 -6.49 11.81 -4.28
C LEU A 58 -7.74 10.93 -4.26
N PRO A 59 -8.92 11.51 -4.59
CA PRO A 59 -10.12 10.72 -4.81
C PRO A 59 -9.87 9.59 -5.83
N GLY A 60 -10.47 8.43 -5.59
CA GLY A 60 -10.25 7.23 -6.41
C GLY A 60 -9.00 6.42 -6.04
N GLY A 61 -8.36 6.74 -4.90
CA GLY A 61 -7.29 5.91 -4.34
C GLY A 61 -5.91 6.18 -4.94
N THR A 62 -5.71 7.21 -5.75
CA THR A 62 -4.37 7.53 -6.26
C THR A 62 -3.50 8.11 -5.14
N VAL A 63 -2.26 7.65 -5.04
CA VAL A 63 -1.27 8.16 -4.07
C VAL A 63 -0.08 8.73 -4.81
N PHE A 64 0.41 9.89 -4.38
CA PHE A 64 1.67 10.47 -4.81
C PHE A 64 2.64 10.52 -3.63
N GLU A 65 3.87 10.09 -3.87
CA GLU A 65 4.99 10.31 -2.96
C GLU A 65 5.89 11.42 -3.51
N SER A 66 6.26 12.34 -2.63
CA SER A 66 7.30 13.34 -2.88
C SER A 66 8.30 13.31 -1.74
N SER A 67 9.58 13.49 -2.06
CA SER A 67 10.69 13.66 -1.15
C SER A 67 11.24 15.09 -1.31
N GLY A 68 12.00 15.62 -0.36
CA GLY A 68 12.56 16.97 -0.49
C GLY A 68 13.54 17.13 -1.67
N ALA A 69 14.04 16.03 -2.23
CA ALA A 69 14.74 16.05 -3.52
C ALA A 69 13.86 16.52 -4.69
N ASP A 70 12.54 16.29 -4.62
CA ASP A 70 11.55 16.76 -5.61
C ASP A 70 11.29 18.27 -5.55
N ALA A 71 11.72 18.96 -4.48
CA ALA A 71 11.59 20.41 -4.37
C ALA A 71 12.57 21.16 -5.29
N THR A 72 13.55 20.47 -5.88
CA THR A 72 14.43 21.04 -6.90
C THR A 72 13.71 20.98 -8.25
N PRO A 73 13.35 22.11 -8.89
CA PRO A 73 12.68 22.08 -10.19
C PRO A 73 13.57 21.36 -11.23
N GLY A 74 13.12 20.19 -11.70
CA GLY A 74 13.89 19.27 -12.55
C GLY A 74 13.05 18.14 -13.13
N SER A 75 13.71 17.15 -13.77
CA SER A 75 13.08 16.02 -14.50
C SER A 75 12.13 15.15 -13.66
N GLU A 76 12.22 15.20 -12.33
CA GLU A 76 11.36 14.50 -11.39
C GLU A 76 9.89 14.93 -11.50
N GLN A 77 9.62 16.18 -11.86
CA GLN A 77 8.24 16.68 -12.04
C GLN A 77 7.56 16.03 -13.26
N GLN A 78 8.34 15.49 -14.21
CA GLN A 78 7.86 14.73 -15.35
C GLN A 78 7.75 13.22 -15.06
N ASN A 79 8.25 12.76 -13.91
CA ASN A 79 8.26 11.36 -13.51
C ASN A 79 7.73 11.18 -12.08
N PRO A 80 6.43 11.43 -11.84
CA PRO A 80 5.88 11.40 -10.49
C PRO A 80 5.95 9.98 -9.89
N CYS A 81 6.37 9.88 -8.63
CA CYS A 81 6.25 8.66 -7.85
C CYS A 81 4.79 8.47 -7.46
N ARG A 82 4.10 7.54 -8.11
CA ARG A 82 2.66 7.35 -7.93
C ARG A 82 2.26 5.89 -7.74
N GLY A 83 1.09 5.70 -7.15
CA GLY A 83 0.56 4.40 -6.77
C GLY A 83 -0.94 4.40 -6.57
N GLU A 84 -1.44 3.24 -6.13
CA GLU A 84 -2.84 3.04 -5.75
C GLU A 84 -2.94 2.56 -4.31
N TYR A 85 -3.77 3.26 -3.54
CA TYR A 85 -4.20 2.90 -2.21
C TYR A 85 -5.36 1.93 -2.27
N THR A 86 -5.16 0.82 -1.59
CA THR A 86 -6.18 -0.21 -1.41
C THR A 86 -6.91 0.03 -0.11
N GLY A 87 -8.21 -0.30 -0.08
CA GLY A 87 -9.00 -0.30 1.15
C GLY A 87 -8.43 -1.18 2.26
N ALA A 88 -7.46 -2.05 1.95
CA ALA A 88 -6.74 -2.90 2.91
C ALA A 88 -5.56 -2.19 3.61
N GLY A 89 -5.39 -0.86 3.43
CA GLY A 89 -4.31 -0.11 4.07
C GLY A 89 -2.94 -0.36 3.44
N ARG A 90 -2.91 -0.74 2.16
CA ARG A 90 -1.67 -0.98 1.42
C ARG A 90 -1.61 -0.14 0.17
N PHE A 91 -0.42 0.33 -0.15
CA PHE A 91 -0.14 1.02 -1.40
C PHE A 91 1.29 0.80 -1.83
N ASN A 92 1.52 0.85 -3.13
CA ASN A 92 2.83 0.78 -3.72
C ASN A 92 3.02 1.99 -4.61
N VAL A 93 4.11 2.73 -4.44
CA VAL A 93 4.46 3.87 -5.30
C VAL A 93 5.72 3.56 -6.09
N GLN A 94 5.79 4.09 -7.30
CA GLN A 94 6.92 3.85 -8.18
C GLN A 94 7.14 5.03 -9.12
N ARG A 95 8.40 5.46 -9.27
CA ARG A 95 8.84 6.29 -10.40
C ARG A 95 9.18 5.42 -11.59
N ARG A 96 9.00 5.95 -12.80
CA ARG A 96 9.37 5.24 -14.03
C ARG A 96 10.85 4.85 -13.98
N PHE A 97 11.11 3.58 -14.28
CA PHE A 97 12.45 2.95 -14.27
C PHE A 97 13.09 2.76 -12.89
N GLU A 98 12.40 3.09 -11.80
CA GLU A 98 12.87 2.83 -10.45
C GLU A 98 12.23 1.58 -9.86
N ARG A 99 12.78 1.13 -8.72
CA ARG A 99 12.18 0.04 -7.94
C ARG A 99 10.96 0.56 -7.19
N ILE A 100 10.06 -0.36 -6.87
CA ILE A 100 8.81 -0.05 -6.16
C ILE A 100 9.09 0.24 -4.70
N VAL A 101 8.35 1.15 -4.09
CA VAL A 101 8.31 1.38 -2.65
C VAL A 101 6.95 0.93 -2.14
N SER A 102 6.95 0.05 -1.14
CA SER A 102 5.73 -0.53 -0.58
C SER A 102 5.41 0.05 0.77
N TYR A 103 4.14 0.30 1.03
CA TYR A 103 3.62 0.80 2.29
C TYR A 103 2.50 -0.09 2.83
N ALA A 104 2.53 -0.31 4.13
CA ALA A 104 1.44 -0.93 4.89
C ALA A 104 1.10 -0.05 6.09
N VAL A 105 -0.14 0.45 6.12
CA VAL A 105 -0.71 1.17 7.26
C VAL A 105 -0.82 0.20 8.43
N LEU A 106 -0.31 0.64 9.59
CA LEU A 106 -0.33 -0.11 10.84
C LEU A 106 -1.51 0.36 11.69
N GLU A 107 -2.04 -0.51 12.56
CA GLU A 107 -3.00 -0.09 13.57
C GLU A 107 -2.32 0.84 14.58
N MET A 108 -2.96 1.95 14.92
CA MET A 108 -2.50 2.83 16.00
C MET A 108 -3.09 2.35 17.32
N GLU A 109 -2.27 2.20 18.35
CA GLU A 109 -2.78 1.94 19.68
C GLU A 109 -3.56 3.17 20.20
N ALA A 110 -4.64 2.93 20.93
CA ALA A 110 -5.46 4.00 21.47
C ALA A 110 -4.64 4.84 22.46
N GLY A 111 -4.20 6.03 22.04
CA GLY A 111 -3.44 6.98 22.88
C GLY A 111 -2.27 7.66 22.17
N ASP A 112 -1.81 7.15 21.02
CA ASP A 112 -0.57 7.63 20.40
C ASP A 112 -0.69 8.97 19.65
N THR A 113 -1.90 9.48 19.45
CA THR A 113 -2.18 10.70 18.66
C THR A 113 -3.48 11.38 19.10
N GLU A 114 -3.66 11.65 20.40
CA GLU A 114 -4.73 12.55 20.83
C GLU A 114 -4.48 13.97 20.25
N GLY A 115 -5.13 14.26 19.11
CA GLY A 115 -5.18 15.60 18.51
C GLY A 115 -4.52 15.76 17.14
N GLU A 116 -3.68 14.83 16.68
CA GLU A 116 -3.06 14.88 15.34
C GLU A 116 -3.70 13.85 14.41
N SER A 117 -4.38 14.31 13.36
CA SER A 117 -4.89 13.41 12.32
C SER A 117 -3.70 12.78 11.58
N GLY A 118 -3.42 11.50 11.76
CA GLY A 118 -2.23 10.86 11.20
C GLY A 118 -2.37 9.34 11.06
N PHE A 119 -1.29 8.68 10.65
CA PHE A 119 -1.18 7.22 10.67
C PHE A 119 0.27 6.75 10.77
N LEU A 120 0.47 5.54 11.28
CA LEU A 120 1.74 4.83 11.21
C LEU A 120 1.76 3.94 9.96
N ALA A 121 2.89 3.87 9.27
CA ALA A 121 3.07 2.93 8.18
C ALA A 121 4.46 2.32 8.17
N ARG A 122 4.52 1.04 7.84
CA ARG A 122 5.76 0.37 7.46
C ARG A 122 6.04 0.63 5.99
N ARG A 123 7.16 1.30 5.71
CA ARG A 123 7.74 1.53 4.39
C ARG A 123 8.80 0.47 4.09
N ILE A 124 8.78 -0.09 2.90
CA ILE A 124 9.81 -1.01 2.38
C ILE A 124 10.32 -0.44 1.07
N ASP A 125 11.60 -0.13 1.01
CA ASP A 125 12.25 0.38 -0.21
C ASP A 125 12.72 -0.77 -1.10
N GLY A 126 12.21 -0.87 -2.32
CA GLY A 126 12.59 -1.95 -3.23
C GLY A 126 14.01 -1.85 -3.79
N ALA A 127 14.68 -0.69 -3.67
CA ALA A 127 16.03 -0.50 -4.17
C ALA A 127 17.08 -1.17 -3.28
N ASP A 128 16.98 -0.96 -1.97
CA ASP A 128 17.95 -1.46 -0.97
C ASP A 128 17.34 -2.46 0.03
N ARG A 129 16.03 -2.72 -0.06
CA ARG A 129 15.26 -3.59 0.86
C ARG A 129 15.25 -3.09 2.30
N SER A 130 15.59 -1.83 2.52
CA SER A 130 15.44 -1.20 3.83
C SER A 130 13.98 -1.16 4.22
N THR A 131 13.74 -1.24 5.53
CA THR A 131 12.41 -1.14 6.13
C THR A 131 12.45 -0.05 7.18
N ALA A 132 11.44 0.81 7.19
CA ALA A 132 11.28 1.86 8.18
C ALA A 132 9.82 1.94 8.63
N GLU A 133 9.59 2.23 9.90
CA GLU A 133 8.28 2.62 10.41
C GLU A 133 8.22 4.14 10.46
N LEU A 134 7.24 4.70 9.75
CA LEU A 134 7.10 6.14 9.57
C LEU A 134 5.79 6.60 10.19
N HIS A 135 5.86 7.69 10.95
CA HIS A 135 4.70 8.38 11.48
C HIS A 135 4.33 9.54 10.56
N PHE A 136 3.16 9.46 9.95
CA PHE A 136 2.62 10.48 9.07
C PHE A 136 1.62 11.37 9.79
N ILE A 137 1.86 12.68 9.76
CA ILE A 137 0.94 13.69 10.28
C ILE A 137 0.26 14.38 9.10
N PHE A 138 -1.06 14.51 9.16
CA PHE A 138 -1.83 15.23 8.16
C PHE A 138 -1.62 16.74 8.29
N ARG A 139 -1.38 17.38 7.15
CA ARG A 139 -1.30 18.82 6.93
C ARG A 139 -2.35 19.21 5.88
N PRO A 140 -3.43 19.92 6.26
CA PRO A 140 -4.42 20.39 5.28
C PRO A 140 -3.77 21.34 4.28
N ASP A 141 -4.22 21.27 3.03
CA ASP A 141 -3.97 22.36 2.09
C ASP A 141 -4.66 23.61 2.68
N HIS A 142 -3.98 24.76 2.72
CA HIS A 142 -4.49 25.98 3.32
C HIS A 142 -5.98 26.22 3.01
N GLY A 143 -6.79 26.35 4.06
CA GLY A 143 -8.16 26.89 4.00
C GLY A 143 -8.16 28.41 4.14
#